data_AF-A0A1D2WQZ4-F1
#
_entry.id   AF-A0A1D2WQZ4-F1
#
_cell.length_a   1.000
_cell.length_b   1.000
_cell.length_c   1.000
_cell.angle_alpha   90.00
_cell.angle_beta   90.00
_cell.angle_gamma   90.00
#
_symmetry.space_group_name_H-M   'P 1'
#
loop_
_entity.id
_entity.type
_entity.pdbx_description
1 polymer ?
#
loop_
_entity_poly.entity_id
_entity_poly.type
_entity_poly.pdbx_seq_one_letter_code
_entity_poly.pdbx_strand_id
1 'polypeptide(L)'
;MLLKKTLNDPQTRFYISKCKYCGRVFIKFENKTGYCREACRTWAVREQKAKYQQKRRKLINDGELISNELREPGTTFLSQHALSDFGLEERTVKRELKRIGVKI
;
A
#
# COMPACT_ATOMS: atom_id res chain seq x y z
N MET A 1 15.31 27.72 -15.00
CA MET A 1 16.12 28.38 -13.96
C MET A 1 15.68 27.89 -12.60
N LEU A 2 16.55 27.12 -11.92
CA LEU A 2 16.42 26.79 -10.51
C LEU A 2 16.78 28.06 -9.71
N LEU A 3 15.91 28.49 -8.79
CA LEU A 3 16.25 29.57 -7.86
C LEU A 3 17.44 29.10 -7.02
N LYS A 4 18.62 29.68 -7.29
CA LYS A 4 19.85 29.45 -6.52
C LYS A 4 19.64 30.01 -5.11
N LYS A 5 19.97 29.22 -4.09
CA LYS A 5 19.95 29.66 -2.70
C LYS A 5 20.99 30.76 -2.47
N THR A 6 20.58 31.89 -1.90
CA THR A 6 21.46 32.88 -1.29
C THR A 6 21.56 32.61 0.21
N LEU A 7 22.74 32.84 0.80
CA LEU A 7 23.09 32.41 2.16
C LEU A 7 22.26 33.05 3.29
N ASN A 8 21.54 34.14 3.01
CA ASN A 8 20.84 34.96 4.02
C ASN A 8 19.31 35.04 3.82
N ASP A 9 18.72 34.19 2.97
CA ASP A 9 17.27 34.26 2.72
C ASP A 9 16.53 33.39 3.75
N PRO A 10 15.65 33.95 4.61
CA PRO A 10 14.94 33.23 5.65
C PRO A 10 13.90 32.31 5.00
N GLN A 11 14.36 31.17 4.48
CA GLN A 11 13.60 29.99 4.12
C GLN A 11 12.24 30.34 3.52
N THR A 12 12.21 30.69 2.23
CA THR A 12 10.97 30.88 1.48
C THR A 12 9.94 29.84 1.92
N ARG A 13 8.86 30.28 2.59
CA ARG A 13 7.81 29.43 3.21
C ARG A 13 7.09 28.50 2.21
N PHE A 14 7.49 28.56 0.95
CA PHE A 14 6.93 27.84 -0.15
C PHE A 14 8.02 27.53 -1.17
N TYR A 15 7.76 26.53 -2.01
CA TYR A 15 8.64 26.14 -3.11
C TYR A 15 7.80 25.81 -4.32
N ILE A 16 8.34 26.13 -5.49
CA ILE A 16 7.66 25.87 -6.75
C ILE A 16 7.88 24.41 -7.13
N SER A 17 6.80 23.68 -7.38
CA SER A 17 6.83 22.26 -7.75
C SER A 17 5.87 21.96 -8.90
N LYS A 18 6.07 20.84 -9.57
CA LYS A 18 5.16 20.34 -10.61
C LYS A 18 4.17 19.35 -10.01
N CYS A 19 2.90 19.45 -10.38
CA CYS A 19 1.88 18.51 -9.95
C CYS A 19 2.17 17.11 -10.49
N LYS A 20 2.16 16.11 -9.60
CA LYS A 20 2.37 14.70 -9.97
C LYS A 20 1.34 14.12 -10.94
N TYR A 21 0.18 14.77 -11.07
CA TYR A 21 -0.91 14.31 -11.94
C TYR A 21 -0.94 15.08 -13.26
N CYS A 22 -1.21 16.39 -13.21
CA CYS A 22 -1.42 17.20 -14.43
C CYS A 22 -0.18 17.97 -14.91
N GLY A 23 0.97 17.84 -14.24
CA GLY A 23 2.22 18.51 -14.61
C GLY A 23 2.27 20.03 -14.38
N ARG A 24 1.15 20.66 -13.99
CA ARG A 24 1.07 22.10 -13.73
C ARG A 24 2.03 22.52 -12.62
N VAL A 25 2.68 23.66 -12.81
CA VAL A 25 3.54 24.29 -11.82
C VAL A 25 2.65 24.92 -10.74
N PHE A 26 2.95 24.69 -9.47
CA PHE A 26 2.22 25.27 -8.34
C PHE A 26 3.13 25.59 -7.16
N ILE A 27 2.67 26.50 -6.31
CA ILE A 27 3.33 26.88 -5.07
C ILE A 27 3.00 25.84 -4.00
N LYS A 28 4.02 25.16 -3.48
CA LYS A 28 3.91 24.11 -2.49
C LYS A 28 4.29 24.69 -1.12
N PHE A 29 3.33 24.72 -0.20
CA PHE A 29 3.52 25.23 1.16
C PHE A 29 4.04 24.15 2.12
N GLU A 30 3.55 22.92 1.98
CA GLU A 30 3.96 21.79 2.82
C GLU A 30 4.78 20.76 2.03
N ASN A 31 5.74 20.11 2.70
CA ASN A 31 6.56 19.04 2.10
C ASN A 31 5.75 17.86 1.53
N LYS A 32 4.58 17.57 2.10
CA LYS A 32 3.73 16.43 1.71
C LYS A 32 2.86 16.69 0.48
N THR A 33 2.62 17.95 0.09
CA THR A 33 1.59 18.32 -0.90
C THR A 33 1.99 18.02 -2.35
N GLY A 34 1.81 16.79 -2.84
CA GLY A 34 2.26 16.40 -4.19
C GLY A 34 1.40 16.88 -5.38
N TYR A 35 0.26 17.54 -5.14
CA TYR A 35 -0.73 17.85 -6.18
C TYR A 35 -1.14 19.32 -6.11
N CYS A 36 -1.38 19.95 -7.28
CA CYS A 36 -1.76 21.36 -7.34
C CYS A 36 -3.19 21.65 -6.90
N ARG A 37 -4.08 20.65 -6.95
CA ARG A 37 -5.51 20.75 -6.62
C ARG A 37 -5.97 19.42 -6.04
N GLU A 38 -6.99 19.46 -5.20
CA GLU A 38 -7.59 18.25 -4.62
C GLU A 38 -8.13 17.30 -5.69
N ALA A 39 -8.75 17.82 -6.74
CA ALA A 39 -9.19 17.02 -7.89
C ALA A 39 -8.04 16.16 -8.46
N CYS A 40 -6.85 16.73 -8.66
CA CYS A 40 -5.68 16.01 -9.15
C CYS A 40 -5.25 14.86 -8.22
N ARG A 41 -5.37 15.05 -6.91
CA ARG A 41 -5.13 14.00 -5.93
C ARG A 41 -6.17 12.89 -6.05
N THR A 42 -7.46 13.25 -6.13
CA THR A 42 -8.58 12.30 -6.23
C THR A 42 -8.47 11.44 -7.49
N TRP A 43 -8.21 12.06 -8.65
CA TRP A 43 -8.04 11.34 -9.90
C TRP A 43 -6.82 10.42 -9.89
N ALA A 44 -5.67 10.91 -9.41
CA ALA A 44 -4.47 10.07 -9.27
C ALA A 44 -4.71 8.83 -8.38
N VAL A 45 -5.43 8.99 -7.25
CA VAL A 45 -5.77 7.87 -6.37
C VAL A 45 -6.71 6.87 -7.06
N ARG A 46 -7.70 7.35 -7.83
CA ARG A 46 -8.62 6.49 -8.58
C ARG A 46 -7.88 5.67 -9.63
N GLU A 47 -6.99 6.29 -10.40
CA GLU A 47 -6.17 5.59 -11.40
C GLU A 47 -5.22 4.56 -10.77
N GLN A 48 -4.56 4.92 -9.65
CA GLN A 48 -3.72 3.98 -8.91
C GLN A 48 -4.51 2.76 -8.42
N LYS A 49 -5.70 2.98 -7.86
CA LYS A 49 -6.60 1.90 -7.45
C LYS A 49 -7.04 1.04 -8.63
N ALA A 50 -7.40 1.65 -9.75
CA ALA A 50 -7.80 0.92 -10.96
C ALA A 50 -6.66 0.05 -11.49
N LYS A 51 -5.44 0.59 -11.58
CA LYS A 51 -4.25 -0.16 -12.00
C LYS A 51 -3.91 -1.30 -11.04
N TYR A 52 -4.03 -1.07 -9.74
CA TYR A 52 -3.87 -2.11 -8.74
C TYR A 52 -4.90 -3.23 -8.91
N GLN A 53 -6.18 -2.88 -9.07
CA GLN A 53 -7.25 -3.87 -9.27
C GLN A 53 -7.10 -4.64 -10.58
N GLN A 54 -6.67 -3.99 -11.66
CA GLN A 54 -6.36 -4.66 -12.92
C GLN A 54 -5.26 -5.71 -12.75
N LYS A 55 -4.13 -5.32 -12.12
CA LYS A 55 -3.05 -6.26 -11.80
C LYS A 55 -3.54 -7.40 -10.91
N ARG A 56 -4.34 -7.09 -9.90
CA ARG A 56 -4.90 -8.09 -8.98
C ARG A 56 -5.81 -9.08 -9.69
N ARG A 57 -6.69 -8.63 -10.59
CA ARG A 57 -7.56 -9.51 -11.40
C ARG A 57 -6.74 -10.42 -12.31
N LYS A 58 -5.67 -9.89 -12.92
CA LYS A 58 -4.75 -10.70 -13.72
C LYS A 58 -4.10 -11.81 -12.88
N LEU A 59 -3.53 -11.46 -11.73
CA LEU A 59 -2.91 -12.44 -10.83
C LEU A 59 -3.91 -13.50 -10.32
N ILE A 60 -5.20 -13.14 -10.15
CA ILE A 60 -6.26 -14.10 -9.82
C ILE A 60 -6.52 -15.05 -11.00
N ASN A 61 -6.64 -14.53 -12.22
CA ASN A 61 -6.87 -15.35 -13.42
C ASN A 61 -5.67 -16.26 -13.74
N ASP A 62 -4.45 -15.77 -13.47
CA ASP A 62 -3.20 -16.50 -13.68
C ASP A 62 -2.93 -17.53 -12.55
N GLY A 63 -3.78 -17.56 -11.50
CA GLY A 63 -3.63 -18.48 -10.35
C GLY A 63 -2.46 -18.16 -9.41
N GLU A 64 -1.69 -17.10 -9.69
CA GLU A 64 -0.53 -16.67 -8.89
C GLU A 64 -0.92 -15.92 -7.62
N LEU A 65 -2.05 -15.21 -7.63
CA LEU A 65 -2.61 -14.67 -6.40
C LEU A 65 -3.24 -15.85 -5.66
N ILE A 66 -2.68 -16.21 -4.51
CA ILE A 66 -3.41 -16.98 -3.49
C ILE A 66 -4.60 -16.10 -3.10
N SER A 67 -5.72 -16.22 -3.81
CA SER A 67 -7.00 -15.72 -3.35
C SER A 67 -7.22 -16.35 -1.97
N ASN A 68 -7.92 -15.66 -1.08
CA ASN A 68 -8.23 -16.25 0.23
C ASN A 68 -8.98 -17.60 0.10
N GLU A 69 -9.43 -17.98 -1.10
CA GLU A 69 -10.14 -19.19 -1.45
C GLU A 69 -9.23 -20.44 -1.53
N LEU A 70 -7.91 -20.28 -1.73
CA LEU A 70 -6.91 -21.38 -1.76
C LEU A 70 -6.06 -21.45 -0.49
N ARG A 71 -6.43 -20.72 0.58
CA ARG A 71 -5.68 -20.77 1.84
C ARG A 71 -6.01 -22.04 2.60
N GLU A 72 -5.12 -23.02 2.52
CA GLU A 72 -5.15 -24.19 3.38
C GLU A 72 -4.47 -23.91 4.72
N PRO A 73 -4.91 -24.55 5.82
CA PRO A 73 -4.18 -24.53 7.10
C PRO A 73 -2.72 -24.93 6.89
N GLY A 74 -1.76 -24.20 7.47
CA GLY A 74 -0.33 -24.47 7.30
C GLY A 74 0.38 -23.66 6.21
N THR A 75 -0.35 -22.95 5.35
CA THR A 75 0.26 -22.15 4.26
C THR A 75 0.65 -20.72 4.68
N THR A 76 0.33 -20.31 5.91
CA THR A 76 0.52 -18.91 6.32
C THR A 76 1.38 -18.73 7.58
N PHE A 77 0.83 -18.93 8.79
CA PHE A 77 1.48 -18.51 10.05
C PHE A 77 1.77 -19.66 11.01
N LEU A 78 1.45 -20.90 10.62
CA LEU A 78 1.95 -22.07 11.33
C LEU A 78 3.45 -22.23 11.07
N SER A 79 4.21 -22.46 12.12
CA SER A 79 5.62 -22.83 12.00
C SER A 79 5.75 -24.19 11.33
N GLN A 80 6.81 -24.38 10.55
CA GLN A 80 7.12 -25.66 9.88
C GLN A 80 7.61 -26.74 10.85
N HIS A 81 7.95 -26.37 12.09
CA HIS A 81 8.46 -27.28 13.11
C HIS A 81 7.38 -27.61 14.13
N ALA A 82 7.27 -28.90 14.46
CA ALA A 82 6.39 -29.39 15.51
C ALA A 82 6.81 -28.83 16.87
N LEU A 83 5.84 -28.35 17.63
CA LEU A 83 6.03 -27.91 19.01
C LEU A 83 5.74 -29.08 19.96
N SER A 84 6.53 -29.20 21.02
CA SER A 84 6.29 -30.21 22.07
C SER A 84 5.09 -29.87 22.98
N ASP A 85 4.64 -28.61 22.96
CA ASP A 85 3.45 -28.16 23.68
C ASP A 85 2.22 -28.20 22.76
N PHE A 86 1.50 -29.32 22.82
CA PHE A 86 0.28 -29.55 22.04
C PHE A 86 -0.84 -28.53 22.33
N GLY A 87 -0.91 -27.97 23.54
CA GLY A 87 -1.94 -26.99 23.90
C GLY A 87 -1.69 -25.60 23.30
N LEU A 88 -0.42 -25.25 23.09
CA LEU A 88 -0.04 -24.05 22.33
C LEU A 88 -0.28 -24.25 20.83
N GLU A 89 0.03 -25.45 20.32
CA GLU A 89 -0.16 -25.83 18.92
C GLU A 89 -1.63 -25.75 18.52
N GLU A 90 -2.53 -26.37 19.28
CA GLU A 90 -3.97 -26.36 19.02
C GLU A 90 -4.55 -24.92 19.00
N ARG A 91 -4.12 -24.07 19.94
CA ARG A 91 -4.52 -22.65 19.96
C ARG A 91 -4.04 -21.88 18.73
N THR A 92 -2.87 -22.21 18.22
CA THR A 92 -2.29 -21.56 17.04
C THR A 92 -3.02 -22.01 15.78
N VAL A 93 -3.33 -23.31 15.66
CA VAL A 93 -4.16 -23.86 14.58
C VAL A 93 -5.55 -23.24 14.57
N LYS A 94 -6.24 -23.16 15.72
CA LYS A 94 -7.57 -22.53 15.82
C LYS A 94 -7.54 -21.05 15.42
N ARG A 95 -6.48 -20.31 15.76
CA ARG A 95 -6.29 -18.91 15.33
C ARG A 95 -6.08 -18.80 13.83
N GLU A 96 -5.31 -19.71 13.23
CA GLU A 96 -5.10 -19.73 11.78
C GLU A 96 -6.41 -20.06 11.05
N LEU A 97 -7.14 -21.09 11.47
CA LEU A 97 -8.46 -21.45 10.92
C LEU A 97 -9.45 -20.28 10.94
N LYS A 98 -9.55 -19.58 12.09
CA LYS A 98 -10.39 -18.37 12.23
C LYS A 98 -9.96 -17.25 11.28
N ARG A 99 -8.66 -17.09 11.04
CA ARG A 99 -8.11 -16.05 10.15
C ARG A 99 -8.35 -16.37 8.67
N ILE A 100 -8.25 -17.64 8.31
CA ILE A 100 -8.55 -18.13 6.95
C ILE A 100 -10.06 -18.07 6.67
N GLY A 101 -10.89 -18.12 7.72
CA GLY A 101 -12.34 -18.06 7.58
C GLY A 101 -12.97 -19.45 7.38
N VAL A 102 -12.22 -20.51 7.64
CA VAL A 102 -12.75 -21.87 7.75
C VAL A 102 -13.55 -21.93 9.06
N LYS A 103 -14.86 -22.14 8.96
CA LYS A 103 -15.70 -22.36 10.15
C LYS A 103 -15.26 -23.66 10.82
N ILE A 104 -14.96 -23.57 12.12
CA ILE A 104 -14.72 -24.70 13.01
C ILE A 104 -16.07 -25.22 13.49
#